data_AF-A0AAE0B296-F1
#
_entry.id   AF-A0AAE0B296-F1
#
_cell.length_a   1.000
_cell.length_b   1.000
_cell.length_c   1.000
_cell.angle_alpha   90.00
_cell.angle_beta   90.00
_cell.angle_gamma   90.00
#
_symmetry.space_group_name_H-M   'P 1'
#
loop_
_entity.id
_entity.type
_entity.pdbx_description
1 polymer ?
#
loop_
_entity_poly.entity_id
_entity_poly.type
_entity_poly.pdbx_seq_one_letter_code
_entity_poly.pdbx_strand_id
1 'polypeptide(L)'
;MLIHRSPLAKTLSLRLRLRFFSQYAAAVIQEDPLAPLSYDGFTRPDPKYAETILAIPRTSSGTKISKQERKVGRVPSIVFEQEDGQYGGNKLLISVQTNQIRKLVNHLGYSFFLSRLFDLEVRPEFESGDVIEKVRVLPRLLHLHSGTDAPLNVTFLRAPSHALLKVNVPLVFRGEDVSPGLRKGSYLNTIKRTVKFICPADIVPPYIDVDLSELDVGQKIVMGDLKVHPALKLVQSKDAPVSAAMVVKSFQVIFLLSLLTFGVLSYSFPLLARSKWIVDSSSGRPVKLACTSWASHLQPMLAEGLDKQPLRNIVAKVVQQHFSYPSSNLLTTYIMFHPDSGSCVRFSPQSYGIYADSSCDPTPIRWIHDQDGAPLRLMNTNLCLKVVDDGLAPKVSIDCSSQQSLWYSVSESKLQLAAKDANGQYLCLELDKTSSNSSQILTKNCICINDDSGCLDDPQSQWFTLAPKNIP
;
A
#
# COMPACT_ATOMS: atom_id res chain seq x y z
N MET A 1 -70.37 -5.05 47.31
CA MET A 1 -70.98 -3.88 46.67
C MET A 1 -69.92 -3.27 45.76
N LEU A 2 -70.08 -3.44 44.43
CA LEU A 2 -69.46 -2.71 43.30
C LEU A 2 -67.89 -2.67 43.22
N ILE A 3 -67.15 -3.02 42.15
CA ILE A 3 -67.38 -3.23 40.71
C ILE A 3 -66.18 -4.02 40.11
N HIS A 4 -66.48 -5.00 39.23
CA HIS A 4 -65.82 -5.48 37.98
C HIS A 4 -64.27 -5.56 37.82
N ARG A 5 -63.67 -6.46 37.01
CA ARG A 5 -64.11 -7.38 35.94
C ARG A 5 -62.98 -8.40 35.69
N SER A 6 -63.33 -9.69 35.58
CA SER A 6 -62.58 -10.69 34.79
C SER A 6 -62.96 -10.55 33.30
N PRO A 7 -62.24 -11.19 32.34
CA PRO A 7 -62.52 -12.60 31.98
C PRO A 7 -61.26 -13.32 31.39
N LEU A 8 -61.21 -14.55 30.89
CA LEU A 8 -61.97 -15.80 30.99
C LEU A 8 -60.96 -16.91 30.64
N ALA A 9 -61.10 -18.07 31.25
CA ALA A 9 -60.50 -19.31 30.78
C ALA A 9 -61.36 -19.96 29.68
N LYS A 10 -60.76 -20.74 28.78
CA LYS A 10 -60.95 -22.21 28.64
C LYS A 10 -60.63 -22.73 27.24
N THR A 11 -60.09 -23.94 27.30
CA THR A 11 -59.70 -24.89 26.27
C THR A 11 -60.88 -25.64 25.64
N LEU A 12 -60.57 -26.26 24.50
CA LEU A 12 -61.04 -27.55 23.95
C LEU A 12 -62.23 -27.61 22.96
N SER A 13 -61.88 -28.11 21.76
CA SER A 13 -62.43 -29.31 21.08
C SER A 13 -63.05 -29.12 19.68
N LEU A 14 -62.69 -30.07 18.82
CA LEU A 14 -63.04 -30.28 17.41
C LEU A 14 -64.56 -30.44 17.15
N ARG A 15 -65.03 -30.06 15.96
CA ARG A 15 -65.38 -31.01 14.86
C ARG A 15 -65.87 -30.31 13.56
N LEU A 16 -65.36 -30.88 12.46
CA LEU A 16 -65.73 -30.87 11.04
C LEU A 16 -67.03 -30.17 10.58
N ARG A 17 -66.96 -29.52 9.40
CA ARG A 17 -67.56 -30.04 8.15
C ARG A 17 -67.20 -29.22 6.90
N LEU A 18 -66.62 -29.93 5.92
CA LEU A 18 -66.85 -29.93 4.45
C LEU A 18 -66.84 -28.59 3.69
N ARG A 19 -66.03 -28.51 2.61
CA ARG A 19 -66.53 -28.60 1.21
C ARG A 19 -65.43 -28.47 0.12
N PHE A 20 -65.55 -29.40 -0.84
CA PHE A 20 -65.23 -29.41 -2.27
C PHE A 20 -63.78 -29.30 -2.79
N PHE A 21 -63.36 -30.41 -3.42
CA PHE A 21 -62.25 -30.55 -4.36
C PHE A 21 -62.54 -29.81 -5.68
N SER A 22 -61.51 -29.15 -6.22
CA SER A 22 -61.38 -28.74 -7.63
C SER A 22 -60.02 -29.18 -8.16
N GLN A 23 -60.00 -29.62 -9.42
CA GLN A 23 -58.90 -30.32 -10.10
C GLN A 23 -57.86 -29.36 -10.71
N TYR A 24 -56.63 -29.90 -10.88
CA TYR A 24 -55.56 -29.47 -11.80
C TYR A 24 -54.80 -28.19 -11.39
N ALA A 25 -53.50 -28.03 -11.59
CA ALA A 25 -52.49 -28.77 -12.33
C ALA A 25 -51.15 -28.65 -11.60
N ALA A 26 -50.31 -29.69 -11.65
CA ALA A 26 -48.90 -29.56 -11.32
C ALA A 26 -48.27 -28.66 -12.39
N ALA A 27 -48.07 -27.38 -12.06
CA ALA A 27 -47.30 -26.47 -12.90
C ALA A 27 -45.84 -26.91 -12.81
N VAL A 28 -45.41 -27.61 -13.86
CA VAL A 28 -44.01 -27.74 -14.24
C VAL A 28 -43.45 -26.32 -14.27
N ILE A 29 -42.50 -26.02 -13.38
CA ILE A 29 -41.69 -24.82 -13.46
C ILE A 29 -40.84 -25.02 -14.72
N GLN A 30 -41.32 -24.45 -15.83
CA GLN A 30 -40.54 -24.34 -17.04
C GLN A 30 -39.44 -23.33 -16.71
N GLU A 31 -38.20 -23.82 -16.58
CA GLU A 31 -37.02 -22.97 -16.58
C GLU A 31 -37.01 -22.22 -17.92
N ASP A 32 -37.48 -20.97 -17.89
CA ASP A 32 -37.26 -20.06 -18.99
C ASP A 32 -35.74 -20.00 -19.25
N PRO A 33 -35.29 -20.11 -20.51
CA PRO A 33 -33.87 -20.00 -20.81
C PRO A 33 -33.41 -18.62 -20.35
N LEU A 34 -32.46 -18.61 -19.41
CA LEU A 34 -31.80 -17.44 -18.82
C LEU A 34 -31.79 -16.26 -19.81
N ALA A 35 -32.67 -15.28 -19.58
CA ALA A 35 -32.57 -14.00 -20.23
C ALA A 35 -31.15 -13.44 -19.97
N PRO A 36 -30.48 -12.87 -20.98
CA PRO A 36 -29.15 -12.32 -20.79
C PRO A 36 -29.20 -11.30 -19.65
N LEU A 37 -28.27 -11.41 -18.70
CA LEU A 37 -28.13 -10.53 -17.54
C LEU A 37 -27.88 -9.08 -18.00
N SER A 38 -28.94 -8.37 -18.39
CA SER A 38 -28.94 -6.98 -18.82
C SER A 38 -29.47 -6.14 -17.67
N TYR A 39 -28.57 -5.68 -16.81
CA TYR A 39 -28.90 -4.66 -15.80
C TYR A 39 -28.65 -3.28 -16.39
N ASP A 40 -29.75 -2.56 -16.65
CA ASP A 40 -29.74 -1.18 -17.12
C ASP A 40 -29.17 -0.25 -16.05
N GLY A 41 -28.32 0.69 -16.46
CA GLY A 41 -27.76 1.74 -15.60
C GLY A 41 -26.29 1.57 -15.18
N PHE A 42 -25.66 0.42 -15.44
CA PHE A 42 -24.22 0.24 -15.21
C PHE A 42 -23.42 0.46 -16.50
N THR A 43 -22.25 1.07 -16.35
CA THR A 43 -21.36 1.41 -17.46
C THR A 43 -20.88 0.13 -18.14
N ARG A 44 -21.15 -0.01 -19.43
CA ARG A 44 -20.67 -1.15 -20.23
C ARG A 44 -19.28 -0.82 -20.78
N PRO A 45 -18.40 -1.82 -20.96
CA PRO A 45 -17.14 -1.60 -21.65
C PRO A 45 -17.43 -1.05 -23.05
N ASP A 46 -16.81 0.08 -23.40
CA ASP A 46 -17.00 0.69 -24.73
C ASP A 46 -16.65 -0.34 -25.82
N PRO A 47 -17.57 -0.64 -26.76
CA PRO A 47 -17.36 -1.64 -27.81
C PRO A 47 -16.20 -1.29 -28.73
N LYS A 48 -15.83 -0.01 -28.85
CA LYS A 48 -14.67 0.45 -29.63
C LYS A 48 -13.35 -0.20 -29.19
N TYR A 49 -13.25 -0.58 -27.91
CA TYR A 49 -12.06 -1.18 -27.32
C TYR A 49 -12.25 -2.68 -26.98
N ALA A 50 -13.30 -3.31 -27.52
CA ALA A 50 -13.48 -4.76 -27.46
C ALA A 50 -12.57 -5.46 -28.50
N GLU A 51 -11.28 -5.17 -28.43
CA GLU A 51 -10.27 -5.71 -29.35
C GLU A 51 -9.78 -7.07 -28.83
N THR A 52 -9.65 -8.06 -29.73
CA THR A 52 -9.08 -9.37 -29.43
C THR A 52 -7.55 -9.27 -29.34
N ILE A 53 -6.98 -9.79 -28.26
CA ILE A 53 -5.52 -9.87 -28.09
C ILE A 53 -5.01 -11.07 -28.86
N LEU A 54 -4.04 -10.84 -29.75
CA LEU A 54 -3.40 -11.90 -30.51
C LEU A 54 -2.19 -12.45 -29.75
N ALA A 55 -2.03 -13.76 -29.76
CA ALA A 55 -0.96 -14.47 -29.08
C ALA A 55 -0.36 -15.60 -29.92
N ILE A 56 0.92 -15.89 -29.70
CA ILE A 56 1.62 -17.05 -30.25
C ILE A 56 2.05 -17.97 -29.10
N PRO A 57 1.90 -19.31 -29.20
CA PRO A 57 2.36 -20.21 -28.17
C PRO A 57 3.89 -20.22 -28.05
N ARG A 58 4.40 -20.34 -26.83
CA ARG A 58 5.84 -20.47 -26.56
C ARG A 58 6.15 -21.85 -26.02
N THR A 59 7.22 -22.45 -26.51
CA THR A 59 7.70 -23.76 -26.05
C THR A 59 8.50 -23.68 -24.76
N SER A 60 9.13 -22.53 -24.48
CA SER A 60 10.08 -22.39 -23.37
C SER A 60 9.95 -21.04 -22.64
N SER A 61 10.36 -21.04 -21.38
CA SER A 61 10.37 -19.86 -20.50
C SER A 61 11.78 -19.59 -19.95
N GLY A 62 12.09 -18.35 -19.61
CA GLY A 62 13.33 -17.98 -18.94
C GLY A 62 13.83 -16.59 -19.34
N THR A 63 14.84 -16.09 -18.62
CA THR A 63 15.34 -14.71 -18.80
C THR A 63 15.89 -14.46 -20.22
N LYS A 64 16.63 -15.41 -20.79
CA LYS A 64 17.21 -15.27 -22.14
C LYS A 64 16.14 -15.21 -23.22
N ILE A 65 15.17 -16.13 -23.17
CA ILE A 65 14.05 -16.20 -24.11
C ILE A 65 13.19 -14.94 -24.01
N SER A 66 12.85 -14.51 -22.79
CA SER A 66 12.08 -13.28 -22.57
C SER A 66 12.77 -12.03 -23.13
N LYS A 67 14.11 -11.94 -23.03
CA LYS A 67 14.88 -10.84 -23.65
C LYS A 67 14.83 -10.90 -25.18
N GLN A 68 14.91 -12.10 -25.76
CA GLN A 68 14.82 -12.30 -27.20
C GLN A 68 13.43 -11.93 -27.74
N GLU A 69 12.36 -12.37 -27.09
CA GLU A 69 10.98 -12.00 -27.45
C GLU A 69 10.78 -10.48 -27.49
N ARG A 70 11.26 -9.78 -26.45
CA ARG A 70 11.19 -8.31 -26.39
C ARG A 70 11.99 -7.63 -27.50
N LYS A 71 13.14 -8.19 -27.89
CA LYS A 71 13.95 -7.68 -29.01
C LYS A 71 13.21 -7.76 -30.35
N VAL A 72 12.34 -8.76 -30.52
CA VAL A 72 11.50 -8.95 -31.70
C VAL A 72 10.18 -8.16 -31.61
N GLY A 73 9.96 -7.37 -30.54
CA GLY A 73 8.74 -6.58 -30.37
C GLY A 73 7.55 -7.38 -29.84
N ARG A 74 7.82 -8.48 -29.12
CA ARG A 74 6.81 -9.31 -28.45
C ARG A 74 6.94 -9.26 -26.93
N VAL A 75 5.84 -9.45 -26.22
CA VAL A 75 5.78 -9.45 -24.76
C VAL A 75 5.58 -10.89 -24.28
N PRO A 76 6.57 -11.49 -23.59
CA PRO A 76 6.42 -12.82 -23.03
C PRO A 76 5.32 -12.79 -21.95
N SER A 77 4.31 -13.62 -22.13
CA SER A 77 3.10 -13.63 -21.32
C SER A 77 2.72 -15.06 -20.91
N ILE A 78 1.81 -15.18 -19.95
CA ILE A 78 1.38 -16.46 -19.39
C ILE A 78 -0.12 -16.42 -19.14
N VAL A 79 -0.81 -17.52 -19.42
CA VAL A 79 -2.22 -17.72 -19.08
C VAL A 79 -2.31 -18.80 -18.00
N PHE A 80 -2.91 -18.46 -16.87
CA PHE A 80 -3.22 -19.40 -15.80
C PHE A 80 -4.67 -19.88 -15.90
N GLU A 81 -4.93 -21.16 -15.62
CA GLU A 81 -6.28 -21.70 -15.58
C GLU A 81 -7.05 -21.36 -14.30
N GLN A 82 -6.35 -21.22 -13.17
CA GLN A 82 -6.93 -20.95 -11.85
C GLN A 82 -6.23 -19.78 -11.14
N GLU A 83 -6.94 -19.10 -10.23
CA GLU A 83 -6.40 -17.97 -9.46
C GLU A 83 -5.20 -18.35 -8.59
N ASP A 84 -5.22 -19.53 -7.97
CA ASP A 84 -4.14 -20.04 -7.11
C ASP A 84 -3.00 -20.70 -7.91
N GLY A 85 -3.08 -20.66 -9.25
CA GLY A 85 -2.14 -21.24 -10.19
C GLY A 85 -0.72 -20.65 -10.13
N GLN A 86 -0.46 -19.66 -9.27
CA GLN A 86 0.89 -19.19 -8.93
C GLN A 86 1.75 -20.29 -8.31
N TYR A 87 1.15 -21.35 -7.72
CA TYR A 87 1.86 -22.42 -7.01
C TYR A 87 1.64 -23.85 -7.57
N GLY A 88 0.89 -24.07 -8.66
CA GLY A 88 0.70 -25.45 -9.16
C GLY A 88 -0.37 -25.72 -10.22
N GLY A 89 -0.65 -24.79 -11.15
CA GLY A 89 -1.63 -25.01 -12.22
C GLY A 89 -0.99 -25.31 -13.60
N ASN A 90 -1.80 -25.87 -14.51
CA ASN A 90 -1.49 -25.85 -15.94
C ASN A 90 -1.32 -24.39 -16.39
N LYS A 91 -0.15 -24.07 -16.93
CA LYS A 91 0.17 -22.74 -17.45
C LYS A 91 0.40 -22.80 -18.95
N LEU A 92 -0.27 -21.93 -19.68
CA LEU A 92 -0.03 -21.76 -21.10
C LEU A 92 0.96 -20.60 -21.31
N LEU A 93 2.12 -20.92 -21.88
CA LEU A 93 3.13 -19.93 -22.23
C LEU A 93 2.80 -19.33 -23.58
N ILE A 94 2.65 -18.01 -23.64
CA ILE A 94 2.28 -17.29 -24.85
C ILE A 94 3.15 -16.04 -25.05
N SER A 95 3.20 -15.50 -26.26
CA SER A 95 3.82 -14.22 -26.59
C SER A 95 2.79 -13.34 -27.28
N VAL A 96 2.60 -12.11 -26.80
CA VAL A 96 1.65 -11.14 -27.37
C VAL A 96 2.39 -9.97 -28.03
N GLN A 97 1.74 -9.21 -28.90
CA GLN A 97 2.40 -8.08 -29.56
C GLN A 97 2.59 -6.89 -28.61
N THR A 98 3.81 -6.33 -28.57
CA THR A 98 4.14 -5.16 -27.71
C THR A 98 3.29 -3.94 -28.07
N ASN A 99 3.14 -3.65 -29.37
CA ASN A 99 2.41 -2.47 -29.83
C ASN A 99 0.92 -2.54 -29.47
N GLN A 100 0.32 -3.73 -29.57
CA GLN A 100 -1.08 -3.94 -29.23
C GLN A 100 -1.32 -3.68 -27.73
N ILE A 101 -0.54 -4.32 -26.86
CA ILE A 101 -0.65 -4.12 -25.41
C ILE A 101 -0.39 -2.66 -25.03
N ARG A 102 0.65 -2.03 -25.59
CA ARG A 102 0.97 -0.63 -25.32
C ARG A 102 -0.18 0.30 -25.73
N LYS A 103 -0.78 0.07 -26.89
CA LYS A 103 -1.95 0.84 -27.37
C LYS A 103 -3.14 0.69 -26.42
N LEU A 104 -3.47 -0.54 -26.02
CA LEU A 104 -4.55 -0.83 -25.07
C LEU A 104 -4.33 -0.14 -23.73
N VAL A 105 -3.12 -0.25 -23.17
CA VAL A 105 -2.77 0.34 -21.87
C VAL A 105 -2.78 1.87 -21.92
N ASN A 106 -2.32 2.49 -23.01
CA ASN A 106 -2.32 3.94 -23.17
C ASN A 106 -3.73 4.51 -23.32
N HIS A 107 -4.63 3.81 -24.02
CA HIS A 107 -6.00 4.30 -24.23
C HIS A 107 -6.92 4.02 -23.04
N LEU A 108 -6.81 2.84 -22.42
CA LEU A 108 -7.66 2.46 -21.28
C LEU A 108 -7.10 2.98 -19.95
N GLY A 109 -5.78 3.03 -19.81
CA GLY A 109 -5.10 3.21 -18.54
C GLY A 109 -4.81 1.88 -17.83
N TYR A 110 -3.78 1.87 -16.98
CA TYR A 110 -3.27 0.66 -16.32
C TYR A 110 -4.34 -0.11 -15.52
N SER A 111 -5.07 0.58 -14.64
CA SER A 111 -6.06 -0.04 -13.75
C SER A 111 -7.30 -0.54 -14.51
N PHE A 112 -7.69 0.15 -15.58
CA PHE A 112 -8.81 -0.24 -16.43
C PHE A 112 -8.44 -1.46 -17.31
N PHE A 113 -7.19 -1.52 -17.78
CA PHE A 113 -6.68 -2.69 -18.48
C PHE A 113 -6.72 -3.96 -17.61
N LEU A 114 -6.36 -3.87 -16.32
CA LEU A 114 -6.35 -5.02 -15.40
C LEU A 114 -7.74 -5.44 -14.89
N SER A 115 -8.77 -4.61 -15.07
CA SER A 115 -10.14 -4.93 -14.65
C SER A 115 -11.03 -5.40 -15.79
N ARG A 116 -10.60 -5.22 -17.05
CA ARG A 116 -11.38 -5.55 -18.23
C ARG A 116 -11.08 -6.97 -18.73
N LEU A 117 -12.13 -7.67 -19.17
CA LEU A 117 -12.00 -8.95 -19.85
C LEU A 117 -11.68 -8.74 -21.34
N PHE A 118 -10.81 -9.59 -21.86
CA PHE A 118 -10.43 -9.63 -23.27
C PHE A 118 -10.59 -11.04 -23.82
N ASP A 119 -10.87 -11.13 -25.12
CA ASP A 119 -10.71 -12.37 -25.85
C ASP A 119 -9.25 -12.48 -26.31
N LEU A 120 -8.66 -13.65 -26.06
CA LEU A 120 -7.30 -14.00 -26.45
C LEU A 120 -7.37 -15.08 -27.53
N GLU A 121 -6.76 -14.82 -28.68
CA GLU A 121 -6.63 -15.80 -29.77
C GLU A 121 -5.18 -16.25 -29.89
N VAL A 122 -4.95 -17.53 -29.64
CA VAL A 122 -3.64 -18.19 -29.79
C VAL A 122 -3.55 -18.73 -31.20
N ARG A 123 -2.56 -18.25 -31.97
CA ARG A 123 -2.29 -18.59 -33.36
C ARG A 123 -0.87 -19.13 -33.51
N PRO A 124 -0.56 -19.93 -34.54
CA PRO A 124 0.82 -20.37 -34.78
C PRO A 124 1.75 -19.19 -35.11
N GLU A 125 1.23 -18.21 -35.85
CA GLU A 125 1.89 -16.94 -36.19
C GLU A 125 0.85 -15.81 -36.19
N PHE A 126 1.27 -14.56 -35.97
CA PHE A 126 0.34 -13.42 -35.90
C PHE A 126 -0.39 -13.14 -37.22
N GLU A 127 0.23 -13.45 -38.35
CA GLU A 127 -0.32 -13.22 -39.69
C GLU A 127 -1.18 -14.40 -40.19
N SER A 128 -1.12 -15.55 -39.50
CA SER A 128 -1.94 -16.71 -39.87
C SER A 128 -3.42 -16.47 -39.55
N GLY A 129 -4.30 -16.99 -40.41
CA GLY A 129 -5.74 -17.08 -40.16
C GLY A 129 -6.12 -18.23 -39.23
N ASP A 130 -5.21 -19.16 -38.97
CA ASP A 130 -5.48 -20.35 -38.16
C ASP A 130 -5.48 -20.02 -36.67
N VAL A 131 -6.56 -20.39 -35.98
CA VAL A 131 -6.72 -20.21 -34.52
C VAL A 131 -6.57 -21.57 -33.86
N ILE A 132 -5.54 -21.70 -33.02
CA ILE A 132 -5.29 -22.91 -32.20
C ILE A 132 -6.27 -22.95 -31.03
N GLU A 133 -6.38 -21.83 -30.32
CA GLU A 133 -7.23 -21.73 -29.14
C GLU A 133 -7.80 -20.31 -29.01
N LYS A 134 -9.07 -20.19 -28.62
CA LYS A 134 -9.71 -18.93 -28.27
C LYS A 134 -10.16 -18.98 -26.82
N VAL A 135 -9.69 -18.03 -26.02
CA VAL A 135 -9.87 -18.03 -24.57
C VAL A 135 -10.27 -16.64 -24.09
N ARG A 136 -11.30 -16.57 -23.23
CA ARG A 136 -11.60 -15.33 -22.50
C ARG A 136 -10.66 -15.20 -21.31
N VAL A 137 -10.00 -14.04 -21.19
CA VAL A 137 -8.96 -13.81 -20.18
C VAL A 137 -9.13 -12.48 -19.44
N LEU A 138 -8.71 -12.46 -18.18
CA LEU A 138 -8.54 -11.28 -17.35
C LEU A 138 -7.03 -10.98 -17.18
N PRO A 139 -6.54 -9.79 -17.55
CA PRO A 139 -5.18 -9.39 -17.23
C PRO A 139 -5.03 -9.20 -15.72
N ARG A 140 -4.23 -10.04 -15.06
CA ARG A 140 -4.07 -10.01 -13.60
C ARG A 140 -2.96 -9.07 -13.16
N LEU A 141 -1.88 -9.03 -13.94
CA LEU A 141 -0.69 -8.25 -13.64
C LEU A 141 -0.01 -7.83 -14.94
N LEU A 142 0.41 -6.57 -14.98
CA LEU A 142 1.17 -5.99 -16.07
C LEU A 142 2.45 -5.38 -15.50
N HIS A 143 3.60 -5.89 -15.94
CA HIS A 143 4.89 -5.31 -15.62
C HIS A 143 5.30 -4.35 -16.74
N LEU A 144 5.51 -3.09 -16.38
CA LEU A 144 6.02 -2.06 -17.28
C LEU A 144 7.50 -1.80 -16.99
N HIS A 145 8.23 -1.38 -18.01
CA HIS A 145 9.59 -0.89 -17.85
C HIS A 145 9.53 0.54 -17.28
N SER A 146 10.07 0.74 -16.08
CA SER A 146 10.08 2.00 -15.33
C SER A 146 10.36 3.29 -16.11
N GLY A 147 11.34 3.28 -17.02
CA GLY A 147 11.75 4.49 -17.75
C GLY A 147 11.07 4.67 -19.11
N THR A 148 10.51 3.62 -19.70
CA THR A 148 9.98 3.67 -21.09
C THR A 148 8.51 3.30 -21.19
N ASP A 149 7.91 2.89 -20.08
CA ASP A 149 6.57 2.31 -19.97
C ASP A 149 6.31 1.17 -20.98
N ALA A 150 7.37 0.52 -21.46
CA ALA A 150 7.25 -0.59 -22.36
C ALA A 150 6.77 -1.84 -21.60
N PRO A 151 5.76 -2.57 -22.09
CA PRO A 151 5.29 -3.78 -21.43
C PRO A 151 6.36 -4.87 -21.45
N LEU A 152 6.74 -5.34 -20.26
CA LEU A 152 7.77 -6.37 -20.06
C LEU A 152 7.18 -7.77 -19.94
N ASN A 153 6.01 -7.89 -19.32
CA ASN A 153 5.29 -9.14 -19.09
C ASN A 153 3.81 -8.83 -18.81
N VAL A 154 2.90 -9.60 -19.40
CA VAL A 154 1.49 -9.63 -19.02
C VAL A 154 1.11 -11.01 -18.52
N THR A 155 0.50 -11.06 -17.34
CA THR A 155 -0.09 -12.27 -16.77
C THR A 155 -1.59 -12.24 -16.98
N PHE A 156 -2.11 -13.27 -17.62
CA PHE A 156 -3.53 -13.47 -17.88
C PHE A 156 -4.07 -14.61 -17.01
N LEU A 157 -5.33 -14.48 -16.63
CA LEU A 157 -6.11 -15.49 -15.95
C LEU A 157 -7.27 -15.91 -16.85
N ARG A 158 -7.47 -17.21 -17.06
CA ARG A 158 -8.63 -17.73 -17.79
C ARG A 158 -9.91 -17.38 -17.04
N ALA A 159 -10.86 -16.80 -17.76
CA ALA A 159 -12.11 -16.30 -17.21
C ALA A 159 -13.29 -16.91 -18.00
N PRO A 160 -13.63 -18.19 -17.75
CA PRO A 160 -14.81 -18.78 -18.37
C PRO A 160 -16.07 -18.10 -17.84
N SER A 161 -17.16 -18.19 -18.59
CA SER A 161 -18.45 -17.65 -18.13
C SER A 161 -18.83 -18.25 -16.78
N HIS A 162 -19.44 -17.40 -15.93
CA HIS A 162 -19.84 -17.70 -14.56
C HIS A 162 -18.72 -18.01 -13.56
N ALA A 163 -17.43 -18.01 -13.94
CA ALA A 163 -16.35 -18.14 -12.98
C ALA A 163 -16.31 -16.93 -12.02
N LEU A 164 -16.08 -17.19 -10.74
CA LEU A 164 -15.88 -16.15 -9.74
C LEU A 164 -14.43 -15.66 -9.81
N LEU A 165 -14.26 -14.35 -9.99
CA LEU A 165 -12.96 -13.70 -10.14
C LEU A 165 -12.78 -12.61 -9.07
N LYS A 166 -11.56 -12.52 -8.54
CA LYS A 166 -11.09 -11.43 -7.68
C LYS A 166 -10.50 -10.32 -8.55
N VAL A 167 -11.27 -9.26 -8.75
CA VAL A 167 -10.92 -8.14 -9.64
C VAL A 167 -10.67 -6.86 -8.84
N ASN A 168 -9.63 -6.11 -9.22
CA ASN A 168 -9.40 -4.74 -8.74
C ASN A 168 -10.15 -3.77 -9.67
N VAL A 169 -11.35 -3.35 -9.30
CA VAL A 169 -12.16 -2.45 -10.12
C VAL A 169 -11.75 -0.99 -9.85
N PRO A 170 -11.45 -0.19 -10.90
CA PRO A 170 -11.09 1.21 -10.74
C PRO A 170 -12.29 2.09 -10.37
N LEU A 171 -11.99 3.16 -9.62
CA LEU A 171 -12.97 4.16 -9.20
C LEU A 171 -12.83 5.43 -10.04
N VAL A 172 -13.96 5.97 -10.48
CA VAL A 172 -14.03 7.24 -11.20
C VAL A 172 -14.81 8.24 -10.35
N PHE A 173 -14.15 9.29 -9.90
CA PHE A 173 -14.76 10.32 -9.07
C PHE A 173 -15.42 11.37 -9.96
N ARG A 174 -16.69 11.70 -9.68
CA ARG A 174 -17.45 12.74 -10.41
C ARG A 174 -18.05 13.74 -9.43
N GLY A 175 -18.33 14.95 -9.93
CA GLY A 175 -18.94 16.02 -9.13
C GLY A 175 -17.97 16.74 -8.20
N GLU A 176 -16.67 16.76 -8.53
CA GLU A 176 -15.65 17.48 -7.76
C GLU A 176 -15.92 19.00 -7.74
N ASP A 177 -16.43 19.54 -8.85
CA ASP A 177 -16.74 20.94 -9.08
C ASP A 177 -18.00 21.43 -8.36
N VAL A 178 -18.99 20.56 -8.17
CA VAL A 178 -20.27 20.86 -7.50
C VAL A 178 -20.23 20.59 -6.00
N SER A 179 -19.28 19.78 -5.53
CA SER A 179 -19.16 19.36 -4.14
C SER A 179 -19.04 20.55 -3.16
N PRO A 180 -19.93 20.66 -2.15
CA PRO A 180 -19.91 21.78 -1.21
C PRO A 180 -18.62 21.80 -0.38
N GLY A 181 -18.08 20.63 -0.01
CA GLY A 181 -16.85 20.54 0.76
C GLY A 181 -15.65 21.05 -0.03
N LEU A 182 -15.53 20.65 -1.30
CA LEU A 182 -14.39 21.00 -2.14
C LEU A 182 -14.44 22.48 -2.56
N ARG A 183 -15.64 22.99 -2.88
CA ARG A 183 -15.84 24.43 -3.16
C ARG A 183 -15.51 25.34 -1.98
N LYS A 184 -15.64 24.85 -0.73
CA LYS A 184 -15.26 25.57 0.50
C LYS A 184 -13.74 25.61 0.76
N GLY A 185 -12.91 25.08 -0.14
CA GLY A 185 -11.45 25.10 -0.02
C GLY A 185 -10.84 23.87 0.65
N SER A 186 -11.60 22.78 0.80
CA SER A 186 -11.02 21.48 1.10
C SER A 186 -10.50 20.82 -0.18
N TYR A 187 -9.54 19.90 -0.06
CA TYR A 187 -9.04 19.11 -1.18
C TYR A 187 -9.51 17.66 -1.06
N LEU A 188 -9.72 17.01 -2.20
CA LEU A 188 -10.10 15.60 -2.24
C LEU A 188 -8.85 14.73 -2.02
N ASN A 189 -8.80 14.04 -0.89
CA ASN A 189 -7.82 12.98 -0.70
C ASN A 189 -8.36 11.65 -1.21
N THR A 190 -7.82 11.17 -2.32
CA THR A 190 -8.12 9.83 -2.84
C THR A 190 -7.26 8.79 -2.14
N ILE A 191 -7.83 8.06 -1.18
CA ILE A 191 -7.12 7.02 -0.41
C ILE A 191 -6.97 5.76 -1.25
N LYS A 192 -7.99 5.39 -2.01
CA LYS A 192 -7.96 4.24 -2.93
C LYS A 192 -8.47 4.62 -4.31
N ARG A 193 -7.73 4.20 -5.34
CA ARG A 193 -8.13 4.32 -6.76
C ARG A 193 -8.80 3.07 -7.32
N THR A 194 -8.66 1.94 -6.62
CA THR A 194 -9.22 0.65 -7.01
C THR A 194 -9.73 -0.09 -5.77
N VAL A 195 -10.81 -0.84 -5.90
CA VAL A 195 -11.38 -1.67 -4.83
C VAL A 195 -11.45 -3.13 -5.29
N LYS A 196 -11.17 -4.05 -4.36
CA LYS A 196 -11.17 -5.49 -4.61
C LYS A 196 -12.58 -6.07 -4.44
N PHE A 197 -13.10 -6.64 -5.51
CA PHE A 197 -14.38 -7.36 -5.51
C PHE A 197 -14.19 -8.80 -5.96
N ILE A 198 -15.05 -9.69 -5.43
CA ILE A 198 -15.30 -11.02 -5.99
C ILE A 198 -16.58 -10.91 -6.80
N CYS A 199 -16.53 -11.23 -8.09
CA CYS A 199 -17.70 -11.19 -8.97
C CYS A 199 -17.63 -12.25 -10.08
N PRO A 200 -18.78 -12.65 -10.64
CA PRO A 200 -18.80 -13.49 -11.83
C PRO A 200 -18.17 -12.78 -13.02
N ALA A 201 -17.46 -13.52 -13.87
CA ALA A 201 -16.79 -12.99 -15.06
C ALA A 201 -17.73 -12.18 -15.97
N ASP A 202 -19.00 -12.59 -16.12
CA ASP A 202 -19.93 -11.92 -17.03
C ASP A 202 -20.43 -10.55 -16.54
N ILE A 203 -20.21 -10.21 -15.26
CA ILE A 203 -20.73 -8.98 -14.63
C ILE A 203 -19.58 -8.10 -14.09
N VAL A 204 -18.37 -8.25 -14.63
CA VAL A 204 -17.24 -7.40 -14.23
C VAL A 204 -17.44 -5.97 -14.77
N PRO A 205 -17.64 -4.96 -13.92
CA PRO A 205 -17.81 -3.59 -14.39
C PRO A 205 -16.47 -2.99 -14.85
N PRO A 206 -16.47 -2.11 -15.87
CA PRO A 206 -15.27 -1.43 -16.32
C PRO A 206 -14.73 -0.43 -15.29
N TYR A 207 -15.62 0.20 -14.52
CA TYR A 207 -15.30 1.09 -13.41
C TYR A 207 -16.53 1.31 -12.53
N ILE A 208 -16.33 1.91 -11.34
CA ILE A 208 -17.39 2.32 -10.43
C ILE A 208 -17.35 3.84 -10.31
N ASP A 209 -18.48 4.50 -10.60
CA ASP A 209 -18.63 5.94 -10.40
C ASP A 209 -18.84 6.24 -8.90
N VAL A 210 -18.04 7.18 -8.40
CA VAL A 210 -18.11 7.70 -7.04
C VAL A 210 -18.58 9.14 -7.10
N ASP A 211 -19.78 9.39 -6.58
CA ASP A 211 -20.40 10.71 -6.57
C ASP A 211 -19.89 11.54 -5.38
N LEU A 212 -19.31 12.70 -5.68
CA LEU A 212 -18.78 13.66 -4.70
C LEU A 212 -19.72 14.85 -4.46
N SER A 213 -20.86 14.91 -5.16
CA SER A 213 -21.73 16.11 -5.19
C SER A 213 -22.27 16.50 -3.81
N GLU A 214 -22.48 15.53 -2.93
CA GLU A 214 -22.98 15.74 -1.56
C GLU A 214 -21.87 15.75 -0.50
N LEU A 215 -20.60 15.61 -0.90
CA LEU A 215 -19.48 15.50 0.03
C LEU A 215 -19.18 16.85 0.71
N ASP A 216 -19.34 16.93 2.03
CA ASP A 216 -18.97 18.13 2.81
C ASP A 216 -17.58 18.01 3.46
N VAL A 217 -17.08 19.12 3.98
CA VAL A 217 -15.75 19.22 4.58
C VAL A 217 -15.59 18.24 5.75
N GLY A 218 -14.52 17.44 5.73
CA GLY A 218 -14.20 16.47 6.79
C GLY A 218 -14.96 15.15 6.69
N GLN A 219 -15.89 15.01 5.74
CA GLN A 219 -16.57 13.75 5.48
C GLN A 219 -15.69 12.80 4.63
N LYS A 220 -15.95 11.51 4.80
CA LYS A 220 -15.28 10.42 4.08
C LYS A 220 -16.32 9.53 3.42
N ILE A 221 -16.01 9.06 2.22
CA ILE A 221 -16.77 8.01 1.53
C ILE A 221 -16.12 6.68 1.87
N VAL A 222 -16.90 5.74 2.40
CA VAL A 222 -16.41 4.39 2.72
C VAL A 222 -16.76 3.40 1.61
N MET A 223 -16.14 2.22 1.63
CA MET A 223 -16.37 1.19 0.62
C MET A 223 -17.81 0.70 0.55
N GLY A 224 -18.53 0.71 1.69
CA GLY A 224 -19.94 0.35 1.76
C GLY A 224 -20.88 1.30 1.03
N ASP A 225 -20.47 2.56 0.81
CA ASP A 225 -21.29 3.59 0.16
C ASP A 225 -21.24 3.50 -1.37
N LEU A 226 -20.37 2.64 -1.91
CA LEU A 226 -20.20 2.48 -3.35
C LEU A 226 -21.44 1.85 -3.99
N LYS A 227 -21.97 2.50 -5.02
CA LYS A 227 -23.10 2.00 -5.84
C LYS A 227 -22.60 0.85 -6.73
N VAL A 228 -22.67 -0.38 -6.22
CA VAL A 228 -22.23 -1.60 -6.92
C VAL A 228 -23.37 -2.59 -7.11
N HIS A 229 -23.26 -3.44 -8.14
CA HIS A 229 -24.23 -4.50 -8.39
C HIS A 229 -24.20 -5.55 -7.24
N PRO A 230 -25.35 -6.12 -6.82
CA PRO A 230 -25.42 -7.07 -5.69
C PRO A 230 -24.56 -8.33 -5.87
N ALA A 231 -24.23 -8.70 -7.10
CA ALA A 231 -23.31 -9.82 -7.38
C ALA A 231 -21.85 -9.54 -7.02
N LEU A 232 -21.45 -8.28 -6.84
CA LEU A 232 -20.11 -7.89 -6.44
C LEU A 232 -19.97 -7.99 -4.92
N LYS A 233 -19.14 -8.92 -4.45
CA LYS A 233 -18.83 -9.09 -3.04
C LYS A 233 -17.53 -8.36 -2.69
N LEU A 234 -17.58 -7.46 -1.72
CA LEU A 234 -16.37 -6.80 -1.20
C LEU A 234 -15.49 -7.79 -0.46
N VAL A 235 -14.18 -7.74 -0.74
CA VAL A 235 -13.17 -8.55 -0.03
C VAL A 235 -12.73 -7.87 1.28
N GLN A 236 -12.83 -6.54 1.35
CA GLN A 236 -12.36 -5.73 2.47
C GLN A 236 -13.53 -5.26 3.34
N SER A 237 -13.24 -4.71 4.53
CA SER A 237 -14.27 -4.18 5.43
C SER A 237 -15.04 -3.02 4.79
N LYS A 238 -16.36 -2.98 5.02
CA LYS A 238 -17.25 -1.96 4.46
C LYS A 238 -16.92 -0.55 4.96
N ASP A 239 -16.36 -0.44 6.16
CA ASP A 239 -16.04 0.84 6.81
C ASP A 239 -14.70 1.44 6.37
N ALA A 240 -13.94 0.73 5.52
CA ALA A 240 -12.67 1.23 5.03
C ALA A 240 -12.88 2.47 4.14
N PRO A 241 -12.12 3.56 4.37
CA PRO A 241 -12.30 4.79 3.61
C PRO A 241 -11.72 4.67 2.19
N VAL A 242 -12.42 5.26 1.23
CA VAL A 242 -12.07 5.31 -0.20
C VAL A 242 -11.55 6.70 -0.57
N SER A 243 -12.25 7.74 -0.14
CA SER A 243 -11.85 9.13 -0.33
C SER A 243 -12.35 9.97 0.85
N ALA A 244 -11.72 11.13 1.06
CA ALA A 244 -12.13 12.07 2.10
C ALA A 244 -11.87 13.52 1.66
N ALA A 245 -12.77 14.43 2.02
CA ALA A 245 -12.58 15.87 1.83
C ALA A 245 -11.79 16.43 3.03
N MET A 246 -10.55 16.84 2.81
CA MET A 246 -9.65 17.27 3.87
C MET A 246 -9.32 18.76 3.78
N VAL A 247 -9.27 19.42 4.93
CA VAL A 247 -8.80 20.82 5.01
C VAL A 247 -7.31 20.81 5.28
N VAL A 248 -6.56 21.63 4.55
CA VAL A 248 -5.18 21.94 4.92
C VAL A 248 -5.24 22.67 6.26
N LYS A 249 -4.77 22.05 7.34
CA LYS A 249 -4.60 22.73 8.63
C LYS A 249 -3.60 23.86 8.43
N SER A 250 -4.11 25.07 8.17
CA SER A 250 -3.27 26.24 8.00
C SER A 250 -2.62 26.54 9.34
N PHE A 251 -1.31 26.30 9.44
CA PHE A 251 -0.48 26.63 10.60
C PHE A 251 -0.38 28.16 10.86
N GLN A 252 -1.15 28.98 10.15
CA GLN A 252 -1.12 30.44 10.22
C GLN A 252 -1.67 31.02 11.53
N VAL A 253 -2.46 30.28 12.31
CA VAL A 253 -3.06 30.81 13.55
C VAL A 253 -2.03 30.98 14.68
N ILE A 254 -0.94 30.19 14.67
CA ILE A 254 0.11 30.28 15.70
C ILE A 254 1.12 31.40 15.37
N PHE A 255 1.29 31.75 14.09
CA PHE A 255 2.26 32.78 13.66
C PHE A 255 1.79 34.21 14.00
N LEU A 256 0.48 34.48 13.98
CA LEU A 256 -0.08 35.78 14.35
C LEU A 256 0.04 36.08 15.86
N LEU A 257 0.07 35.04 16.72
CA LEU A 257 0.26 35.23 18.16
C LEU A 257 1.74 35.42 18.55
N SER A 258 2.69 34.87 17.78
CA SER A 258 4.13 35.06 18.05
C SER A 258 4.69 36.37 17.50
N LEU A 259 4.02 36.99 16.52
CA LEU A 259 4.41 38.30 16.00
C LEU A 259 4.14 39.45 16.98
N LEU A 260 3.26 39.26 17.97
CA LEU A 260 3.01 40.24 19.02
C LEU A 260 4.06 40.20 20.15
N THR A 261 4.87 39.13 20.26
CA THR A 261 5.87 38.97 21.33
C THR A 261 7.32 39.15 20.90
N PHE A 262 7.61 39.17 19.59
CA PHE A 262 8.94 39.45 19.04
C PHE A 262 8.92 40.65 18.08
N GLY A 263 8.48 41.81 18.59
CA GLY A 263 8.80 43.11 17.97
C GLY A 263 10.26 43.47 18.19
N VAL A 264 11.20 42.70 17.64
CA VAL A 264 12.58 43.18 17.47
C VAL A 264 12.59 43.95 16.16
N LEU A 265 12.86 45.26 16.25
CA LEU A 265 13.05 46.18 15.15
C LEU A 265 13.96 45.55 14.08
N SER A 266 13.35 45.04 13.01
CA SER A 266 14.06 44.68 11.79
C SER A 266 14.39 45.98 11.06
N TYR A 267 15.55 46.55 11.33
CA TYR A 267 16.06 47.68 10.55
C TYR A 267 16.47 47.17 9.16
N SER A 268 15.60 47.30 8.18
CA SER A 268 15.94 47.15 6.76
C SER A 268 16.56 48.45 6.27
N PHE A 269 17.87 48.47 6.03
CA PHE A 269 18.55 49.61 5.42
C PHE A 269 18.24 49.68 3.91
N PRO A 270 18.02 50.88 3.32
CA PRO A 270 17.68 51.01 1.92
C PRO A 270 18.89 50.66 1.03
N LEU A 271 18.68 49.80 0.03
CA LEU A 271 19.67 49.48 -0.99
C LEU A 271 19.56 50.46 -2.16
N LEU A 272 20.70 50.82 -2.75
CA LEU A 272 20.78 51.71 -3.92
C LEU A 272 21.31 50.94 -5.13
N ALA A 273 20.69 51.11 -6.29
CA ALA A 273 21.23 50.58 -7.55
C ALA A 273 22.16 51.61 -8.20
N ARG A 274 23.44 51.26 -8.39
CA ARG A 274 24.39 52.11 -9.12
C ARG A 274 24.96 51.33 -10.29
N SER A 275 24.47 51.64 -11.50
CA SER A 275 24.79 50.89 -12.73
C SER A 275 24.48 49.39 -12.57
N LYS A 276 25.38 48.49 -12.94
CA LYS A 276 25.19 47.02 -12.95
C LYS A 276 25.25 46.34 -11.57
N TRP A 277 25.41 47.09 -10.48
CA TRP A 277 25.58 46.54 -9.12
C TRP A 277 24.56 47.10 -8.13
N ILE A 278 24.12 46.24 -7.22
CA ILE A 278 23.33 46.61 -6.04
C ILE A 278 24.32 46.85 -4.91
N VAL A 279 24.27 48.03 -4.30
CA VAL A 279 25.19 48.44 -3.24
C VAL A 279 24.43 48.85 -1.99
N ASP A 280 25.06 48.63 -0.83
CA ASP A 280 24.60 49.19 0.44
C ASP A 280 24.76 50.72 0.43
N SER A 281 23.71 51.46 0.80
CA SER A 281 23.68 52.93 0.76
C SER A 281 24.61 53.59 1.77
N SER A 282 24.98 52.91 2.85
CA SER A 282 25.84 53.44 3.91
C SER A 282 27.34 53.19 3.65
N SER A 283 27.67 51.99 3.15
CA SER A 283 29.06 51.56 2.93
C SER A 283 29.52 51.62 1.47
N GLY A 284 28.59 51.74 0.51
CA GLY A 284 28.88 51.80 -0.93
C GLY A 284 29.39 50.48 -1.53
N ARG A 285 29.40 49.39 -0.75
CA ARG A 285 29.95 48.10 -1.17
C ARG A 285 28.92 47.27 -1.94
N PRO A 286 29.35 46.51 -2.98
CA PRO A 286 28.45 45.63 -3.72
C PRO A 286 27.98 44.48 -2.84
N VAL A 287 26.67 44.24 -2.85
CA VAL A 287 26.01 43.16 -2.11
C VAL A 287 25.43 42.13 -3.09
N LYS A 288 25.59 40.85 -2.75
CA LYS A 288 24.94 39.74 -3.48
C LYS A 288 23.63 39.40 -2.80
N LEU A 289 22.54 39.45 -3.55
CA LEU A 289 21.23 39.00 -3.08
C LEU A 289 21.14 37.47 -3.22
N ALA A 290 20.67 36.80 -2.17
CA ALA A 290 20.31 35.39 -2.20
C ALA A 290 18.79 35.27 -2.00
N CYS A 291 18.10 34.59 -2.92
CA CYS A 291 16.68 34.28 -2.77
C CYS A 291 16.50 33.13 -1.77
N THR A 292 15.82 33.38 -0.66
CA THR A 292 15.58 32.38 0.39
C THR A 292 14.23 31.67 0.28
N SER A 293 13.50 31.82 -0.83
CA SER A 293 12.28 31.03 -1.07
C SER A 293 12.10 30.68 -2.56
N TRP A 294 12.57 29.51 -2.95
CA TRP A 294 12.33 28.94 -4.29
C TRP A 294 12.03 27.44 -4.18
N ALA A 295 10.97 27.11 -3.44
CA ALA A 295 10.53 25.73 -3.16
C ALA A 295 9.11 25.44 -3.66
N SER A 296 8.73 25.96 -4.85
CA SER A 296 7.35 25.81 -5.37
C SER A 296 7.23 25.08 -6.70
N HIS A 297 8.33 24.67 -7.37
CA HIS A 297 8.23 24.06 -8.71
C HIS A 297 9.27 22.96 -9.01
N LEU A 298 9.49 22.01 -8.10
CA LEU A 298 10.18 20.76 -8.45
C LEU A 298 9.31 19.57 -8.05
N GLN A 299 8.72 18.89 -9.03
CA GLN A 299 8.30 17.50 -8.84
C GLN A 299 9.55 16.69 -8.48
N PRO A 300 9.50 15.81 -7.46
CA PRO A 300 10.62 14.94 -7.15
C PRO A 300 10.86 13.98 -8.33
N MET A 301 11.96 14.20 -9.05
CA MET A 301 12.44 13.30 -10.09
C MET A 301 13.15 12.13 -9.42
N LEU A 302 12.66 10.91 -9.63
CA LEU A 302 13.37 9.68 -9.25
C LEU A 302 14.48 9.45 -10.28
N ALA A 303 15.74 9.31 -9.83
CA ALA A 303 16.85 9.05 -10.75
C ALA A 303 16.64 7.74 -11.52
N GLU A 304 16.71 7.77 -12.85
CA GLU A 304 16.53 6.61 -13.72
C GLU A 304 17.45 5.43 -13.30
N GLY A 305 16.88 4.23 -13.21
CA GLY A 305 17.61 2.99 -12.92
C GLY A 305 17.64 2.59 -11.44
N LEU A 306 16.99 3.35 -10.55
CA LEU A 306 16.81 2.95 -9.15
C LEU A 306 15.96 1.67 -9.04
N ASP A 307 14.91 1.55 -9.83
CA ASP A 307 13.99 0.41 -9.94
C ASP A 307 14.63 -0.91 -10.41
N LYS A 308 15.81 -0.84 -11.05
CA LYS A 308 16.55 -2.01 -11.56
C LYS A 308 17.49 -2.62 -10.53
N GLN A 309 17.59 -2.01 -9.36
CA GLN A 309 18.42 -2.51 -8.28
C GLN A 309 17.57 -3.42 -7.39
N PRO A 310 18.15 -4.50 -6.82
CA PRO A 310 17.42 -5.29 -5.83
C PRO A 310 17.00 -4.38 -4.68
N LEU A 311 15.83 -4.64 -4.08
CA LEU A 311 15.23 -3.77 -3.07
C LEU A 311 16.22 -3.40 -1.96
N ARG A 312 17.12 -4.32 -1.58
CA ARG A 312 18.24 -4.07 -0.65
C ARG A 312 19.18 -2.92 -1.07
N ASN A 313 19.49 -2.79 -2.36
CA ASN A 313 20.38 -1.76 -2.89
C ASN A 313 19.64 -0.43 -3.05
N ILE A 314 18.33 -0.48 -3.34
CA ILE A 314 17.46 0.70 -3.33
C ILE A 314 17.32 1.22 -1.90
N VAL A 315 17.05 0.34 -0.94
CA VAL A 315 16.95 0.68 0.48
C VAL A 315 18.29 1.18 0.99
N ALA A 316 19.40 0.51 0.70
CA ALA A 316 20.74 0.98 1.05
C ALA A 316 21.09 2.33 0.39
N LYS A 317 20.71 2.55 -0.87
CA LYS A 317 20.88 3.84 -1.55
C LYS A 317 19.94 4.91 -1.06
N VAL A 318 18.70 4.62 -0.69
CA VAL A 318 17.75 5.59 -0.14
C VAL A 318 18.21 5.99 1.26
N VAL A 319 18.68 5.02 2.05
CA VAL A 319 19.35 5.24 3.34
C VAL A 319 20.62 6.08 3.17
N GLN A 320 21.41 5.87 2.10
CA GLN A 320 22.59 6.70 1.78
C GLN A 320 22.25 8.06 1.15
N GLN A 321 21.26 8.16 0.27
CA GLN A 321 20.97 9.36 -0.55
C GLN A 321 20.03 10.33 0.14
N HIS A 322 19.20 9.90 1.09
CA HIS A 322 18.52 10.84 1.97
C HIS A 322 19.46 11.42 3.04
N PHE A 323 20.65 10.83 3.29
CA PHE A 323 21.49 11.22 4.43
C PHE A 323 23.02 11.04 4.24
N SER A 324 23.57 11.30 3.05
CA SER A 324 25.04 11.45 2.90
C SER A 324 25.38 12.75 2.20
N TYR A 325 25.65 13.77 3.01
CA TYR A 325 26.63 14.79 2.65
C TYR A 325 28.04 14.25 2.93
N PRO A 326 29.06 14.63 2.15
CA PRO A 326 30.41 14.13 2.36
C PRO A 326 31.03 14.76 3.61
N SER A 327 31.60 13.89 4.45
CA SER A 327 32.64 14.18 5.44
C SER A 327 32.37 15.34 6.41
N SER A 328 31.72 15.01 7.52
CA SER A 328 31.96 15.66 8.80
C SER A 328 32.11 14.57 9.85
N ASN A 329 33.11 14.66 10.73
CA ASN A 329 33.34 13.79 11.89
C ASN A 329 32.22 13.93 12.94
N LEU A 330 30.97 13.74 12.55
CA LEU A 330 29.79 13.85 13.40
C LEU A 330 29.33 12.44 13.78
N LEU A 331 29.03 12.25 15.07
CA LEU A 331 28.42 11.03 15.61
C LEU A 331 27.12 10.74 14.85
N THR A 332 27.06 9.59 14.16
CA THR A 332 25.85 9.15 13.47
C THR A 332 24.85 8.71 14.53
N THR A 333 23.69 9.38 14.59
CA THR A 333 22.61 9.00 15.50
C THR A 333 21.55 8.20 14.75
N TYR A 334 20.85 7.30 15.42
CA TYR A 334 19.88 6.39 14.83
C TYR A 334 18.53 6.46 15.54
N ILE A 335 17.47 6.22 14.80
CA ILE A 335 16.14 5.92 15.35
C ILE A 335 15.91 4.43 15.17
N MET A 336 15.52 3.74 16.24
CA MET A 336 15.13 2.34 16.20
C MET A 336 13.62 2.23 15.96
N PHE A 337 13.22 1.41 15.00
CA PHE A 337 11.80 1.18 14.69
C PHE A 337 11.55 -0.26 14.20
N HIS A 338 10.29 -0.67 14.30
CA HIS A 338 9.80 -1.98 13.85
C HIS A 338 9.13 -1.83 12.46
N PRO A 339 9.74 -2.35 11.36
CA PRO A 339 9.32 -2.08 9.99
C PRO A 339 7.90 -2.54 9.63
N ASP A 340 7.46 -3.67 10.18
CA ASP A 340 6.14 -4.26 9.87
C ASP A 340 4.99 -3.46 10.51
N SER A 341 5.19 -2.99 11.75
CA SER A 341 4.17 -2.21 12.48
C SER A 341 4.27 -0.70 12.25
N GLY A 342 5.42 -0.20 11.81
CA GLY A 342 5.72 1.22 11.74
C GLY A 342 5.97 1.89 13.10
N SER A 343 6.05 1.11 14.18
CA SER A 343 6.22 1.65 15.55
C SER A 343 7.67 2.05 15.82
N CYS A 344 7.87 3.22 16.43
CA CYS A 344 9.18 3.68 16.90
C CYS A 344 9.46 3.20 18.33
N VAL A 345 10.73 2.87 18.61
CA VAL A 345 11.16 2.48 19.95
C VAL A 345 11.42 3.71 20.81
N ARG A 346 10.76 3.75 21.98
CA ARG A 346 10.91 4.78 23.02
C ARG A 346 11.48 4.19 24.30
N PHE A 347 11.89 5.06 25.20
CA PHE A 347 12.50 4.78 26.49
C PHE A 347 11.57 5.34 27.55
N SER A 348 11.31 4.55 28.57
CA SER A 348 10.60 5.00 29.77
C SER A 348 11.62 5.22 30.88
N PRO A 349 11.85 6.46 31.33
CA PRO A 349 12.72 6.75 32.46
C PRO A 349 12.26 6.09 33.76
N GLN A 350 10.96 5.79 33.89
CA GLN A 350 10.38 5.19 35.08
C GLN A 350 10.71 3.69 35.21
N SER A 351 10.65 2.96 34.10
CA SER A 351 10.93 1.52 34.09
C SER A 351 12.37 1.17 33.69
N TYR A 352 13.17 2.18 33.31
CA TYR A 352 14.46 2.00 32.66
C TYR A 352 14.40 1.01 31.49
N GLY A 353 13.26 0.93 30.82
CA GLY A 353 12.97 -0.02 29.74
C GLY A 353 12.63 0.70 28.44
N ILE A 354 12.50 -0.09 27.38
CA ILE A 354 12.03 0.39 26.08
C ILE A 354 10.62 -0.12 25.78
N TYR A 355 9.88 0.63 24.96
CA TYR A 355 8.54 0.28 24.52
C TYR A 355 8.30 0.79 23.09
N ALA A 356 7.38 0.17 22.36
CA ALA A 356 7.00 0.56 21.02
C ALA A 356 5.86 1.59 21.06
N ASP A 357 5.99 2.67 20.28
CA ASP A 357 4.98 3.71 20.13
C ASP A 357 4.62 3.87 18.65
N SER A 358 3.32 3.99 18.37
CA SER A 358 2.78 4.27 17.03
C SER A 358 3.25 5.61 16.44
N SER A 359 3.70 6.56 17.27
CA SER A 359 4.20 7.87 16.83
C SER A 359 5.71 8.02 16.98
N CYS A 360 6.37 8.51 15.93
CA CYS A 360 7.79 8.88 15.94
C CYS A 360 8.02 10.37 16.29
N ASP A 361 6.95 11.15 16.53
CA ASP A 361 6.99 12.59 16.87
C ASP A 361 6.56 12.83 18.33
N PRO A 362 7.02 13.92 19.01
CA PRO A 362 7.83 15.05 18.51
C PRO A 362 9.34 14.94 18.79
N THR A 363 9.78 14.00 19.64
CA THR A 363 11.20 13.80 19.96
C THR A 363 11.53 12.29 20.00
N PRO A 364 11.89 11.66 18.87
CA PRO A 364 12.30 10.27 18.88
C PRO A 364 13.63 10.13 19.60
N ILE A 365 13.81 9.01 20.28
CA ILE A 365 15.04 8.68 20.97
C ILE A 365 16.12 8.39 19.96
N ARG A 366 17.27 9.00 20.19
CA ARG A 366 18.45 8.85 19.35
C ARG A 366 19.38 7.85 20.00
N TRP A 367 19.70 6.82 19.25
CA TRP A 367 20.66 5.80 19.60
C TRP A 367 22.00 6.10 18.92
N ILE A 368 23.11 5.79 19.57
CA ILE A 368 24.43 5.81 18.97
C ILE A 368 24.86 4.35 18.84
N HIS A 369 25.25 3.97 17.64
CA HIS A 369 25.72 2.64 17.30
C HIS A 369 26.89 2.75 16.33
N ASP A 370 28.10 2.50 16.82
CA ASP A 370 29.32 2.75 16.04
C ASP A 370 29.56 1.65 14.99
N GLN A 371 29.34 0.38 15.38
CA GLN A 371 29.54 -0.80 14.53
C GLN A 371 28.82 -2.01 15.13
N ASP A 372 28.63 -3.07 14.32
CA ASP A 372 28.14 -4.36 14.82
C ASP A 372 29.02 -4.88 15.97
N GLY A 373 28.38 -5.30 17.05
CA GLY A 373 29.05 -5.69 18.30
C GLY A 373 29.41 -4.52 19.22
N ALA A 374 29.05 -3.27 18.88
CA ALA A 374 29.13 -2.13 19.80
C ALA A 374 27.83 -1.98 20.61
N PRO A 375 27.89 -1.33 21.79
CA PRO A 375 26.68 -1.06 22.58
C PRO A 375 25.76 -0.05 21.91
N LEU A 376 24.45 -0.27 22.01
CA LEU A 376 23.43 0.69 21.61
C LEU A 376 23.26 1.73 22.72
N ARG A 377 23.90 2.89 22.57
CA ARG A 377 23.93 3.95 23.58
C ARG A 377 22.81 4.95 23.35
N LEU A 378 22.23 5.45 24.43
CA LEU A 378 21.20 6.47 24.37
C LEU A 378 21.87 7.86 24.32
N MET A 379 21.56 8.65 23.28
CA MET A 379 22.26 9.91 22.99
C MET A 379 22.24 10.87 24.20
N ASN A 380 23.35 11.56 24.44
CA ASN A 380 23.55 12.49 25.56
C ASN A 380 23.46 11.83 26.95
N THR A 381 23.61 10.50 27.04
CA THR A 381 23.64 9.77 28.31
C THR A 381 24.75 8.70 28.30
N ASN A 382 25.10 8.19 29.48
CA ASN A 382 26.01 7.03 29.63
C ASN A 382 25.26 5.70 29.67
N LEU A 383 24.02 5.69 29.19
CA LEU A 383 23.13 4.55 29.24
C LEU A 383 23.15 3.79 27.93
N CYS A 384 23.03 2.47 27.99
CA CYS A 384 22.93 1.60 26.83
C CYS A 384 21.92 0.48 27.03
N LEU A 385 21.42 -0.05 25.92
CA LEU A 385 20.48 -1.16 25.94
C LEU A 385 21.20 -2.46 26.33
N LYS A 386 20.62 -3.20 27.26
CA LYS A 386 21.11 -4.47 27.80
C LYS A 386 19.98 -5.50 27.82
N VAL A 387 20.30 -6.70 27.34
CA VAL A 387 19.41 -7.85 27.45
C VAL A 387 19.43 -8.39 28.88
N VAL A 388 18.26 -8.80 29.36
CA VAL A 388 18.11 -9.40 30.70
C VAL A 388 18.11 -10.92 30.57
N ASP A 389 17.06 -11.48 29.98
CA ASP A 389 16.88 -12.91 29.77
C ASP A 389 15.79 -13.16 28.70
N ASP A 390 15.62 -14.41 28.27
CA ASP A 390 14.56 -14.83 27.35
C ASP A 390 13.16 -14.56 27.95
N GLY A 391 12.27 -13.98 27.15
CA GLY A 391 10.91 -13.60 27.53
C GLY A 391 10.79 -12.35 28.41
N LEU A 392 11.89 -11.69 28.78
CA LEU A 392 11.88 -10.46 29.59
C LEU A 392 12.07 -9.21 28.72
N ALA A 393 11.62 -8.06 29.24
CA ALA A 393 11.87 -6.78 28.59
C ALA A 393 13.34 -6.36 28.74
N PRO A 394 14.01 -5.90 27.67
CA PRO A 394 15.37 -5.38 27.75
C PRO A 394 15.39 -4.09 28.58
N LYS A 395 16.50 -3.88 29.29
CA LYS A 395 16.68 -2.75 30.18
C LYS A 395 17.80 -1.86 29.70
N VAL A 396 17.71 -0.59 30.07
CA VAL A 396 18.75 0.39 29.83
C VAL A 396 19.64 0.46 31.07
N SER A 397 20.92 0.19 30.90
CA SER A 397 21.93 0.06 31.96
C SER A 397 23.09 1.03 31.75
N ILE A 398 23.85 1.30 32.80
CA ILE A 398 25.12 2.04 32.74
C ILE A 398 26.28 1.11 32.29
N ASP A 399 26.11 -0.20 32.49
CA ASP A 399 27.11 -1.20 32.12
C ASP A 399 27.03 -1.54 30.61
N CYS A 400 27.85 -0.82 29.83
CA CYS A 400 27.92 -0.97 28.38
C CYS A 400 29.07 -1.84 27.89
N SER A 401 29.82 -2.44 28.82
CA SER A 401 30.95 -3.32 28.51
C SER A 401 30.58 -4.80 28.60
N SER A 402 29.43 -5.12 29.19
CA SER A 402 28.94 -6.49 29.28
C SER A 402 28.56 -7.06 27.91
N GLN A 403 28.75 -8.36 27.72
CA GLN A 403 28.39 -9.06 26.48
C GLN A 403 26.89 -8.99 26.17
N GLN A 404 26.05 -8.81 27.19
CA GLN A 404 24.60 -8.58 27.10
C GLN A 404 24.22 -7.18 26.63
N SER A 405 25.18 -6.24 26.60
CA SER A 405 25.01 -4.88 26.13
C SER A 405 25.58 -4.67 24.73
N LEU A 406 26.20 -5.69 24.12
CA LEU A 406 26.75 -5.65 22.76
C LEU A 406 25.71 -6.14 21.76
N TRP A 407 25.36 -5.30 20.81
CA TRP A 407 24.29 -5.57 19.86
C TRP A 407 24.82 -5.83 18.46
N TYR A 408 24.23 -6.82 17.80
CA TYR A 408 24.59 -7.29 16.47
C TYR A 408 23.36 -7.25 15.59
N SER A 409 23.52 -6.78 14.36
CA SER A 409 22.53 -7.03 13.31
C SER A 409 22.69 -8.49 12.84
N VAL A 410 21.79 -9.37 13.31
CA VAL A 410 21.76 -10.79 12.94
C VAL A 410 20.72 -11.01 11.83
N SER A 411 20.89 -12.07 11.03
CA SER A 411 20.26 -12.33 9.70
C SER A 411 20.91 -11.64 8.49
N GLU A 412 20.84 -12.29 7.32
CA GLU A 412 21.26 -11.69 6.04
C GLU A 412 20.45 -10.43 5.68
N SER A 413 19.22 -10.34 6.18
CA SER A 413 18.33 -9.20 5.96
C SER A 413 18.72 -7.95 6.77
N LYS A 414 19.57 -8.10 7.81
CA LYS A 414 19.93 -7.07 8.78
C LYS A 414 18.73 -6.42 9.49
N LEU A 415 17.61 -7.15 9.59
CA LEU A 415 16.38 -6.69 10.24
C LEU A 415 16.23 -7.20 11.67
N GLN A 416 17.12 -8.05 12.19
CA GLN A 416 17.05 -8.51 13.57
C GLN A 416 18.21 -7.93 14.36
N LEU A 417 17.90 -7.25 15.47
CA LEU A 417 18.90 -6.79 16.43
C LEU A 417 18.96 -7.78 17.58
N ALA A 418 20.14 -8.35 17.81
CA ALA A 418 20.36 -9.33 18.85
C ALA A 418 21.52 -8.97 19.77
N ALA A 419 21.43 -9.38 21.03
CA ALA A 419 22.56 -9.44 21.95
C ALA A 419 22.68 -10.85 22.52
N LYS A 420 23.82 -11.16 23.12
CA LYS A 420 24.03 -12.47 23.74
C LYS A 420 23.57 -12.46 25.20
N ASP A 421 22.89 -13.51 25.62
CA ASP A 421 22.58 -13.73 27.04
C ASP A 421 23.84 -14.13 27.85
N ALA A 422 23.66 -14.45 29.14
CA ALA A 422 24.77 -14.91 29.98
C ALA A 422 25.36 -16.26 29.52
N ASN A 423 24.60 -17.06 28.77
CA ASN A 423 25.01 -18.35 28.24
C ASN A 423 25.65 -18.26 26.83
N GLY A 424 25.69 -17.06 26.23
CA GLY A 424 26.25 -16.81 24.91
C GLY A 424 25.27 -17.02 23.75
N GLN A 425 24.00 -17.27 24.02
CA GLN A 425 22.93 -17.45 23.03
C GLN A 425 22.37 -16.10 22.56
N TYR A 426 22.06 -15.99 21.26
CA TYR A 426 21.49 -14.76 20.70
C TYR A 426 20.01 -14.60 21.05
N LEU A 427 19.69 -13.48 21.70
CA LEU A 427 18.34 -13.03 21.97
C LEU A 427 18.04 -11.79 21.12
N CYS A 428 16.99 -11.88 20.31
CA CYS A 428 16.49 -10.84 19.42
C CYS A 428 15.42 -10.00 20.12
N LEU A 429 15.33 -8.73 19.75
CA LEU A 429 14.17 -7.91 20.11
C LEU A 429 12.92 -8.46 19.43
N GLU A 430 11.83 -8.57 20.19
CA GLU A 430 10.53 -9.02 19.70
C GLU A 430 9.44 -8.05 20.17
N LEU A 431 8.61 -7.61 19.23
CA LEU A 431 7.40 -6.87 19.55
C LEU A 431 6.31 -7.86 19.98
N ASP A 432 5.81 -7.70 21.20
CA ASP A 432 4.76 -8.58 21.73
C ASP A 432 3.44 -8.37 20.98
N LYS A 433 3.05 -9.34 20.14
CA LYS A 433 1.82 -9.29 19.34
C LYS A 433 0.58 -9.85 20.08
N THR A 434 0.66 -10.19 21.37
CA THR A 434 -0.46 -10.80 22.12
C THR A 434 -1.70 -9.93 22.25
N SER A 435 -1.57 -8.60 22.15
CA SER A 435 -2.70 -7.67 22.07
C SER A 435 -2.45 -6.60 21.01
N SER A 436 -3.51 -6.18 20.31
CA SER A 436 -3.45 -5.23 19.19
C SER A 436 -2.93 -3.83 19.56
N ASN A 437 -2.75 -3.54 20.85
CA ASN A 437 -2.23 -2.28 21.39
C ASN A 437 -0.99 -2.49 22.29
N SER A 438 -0.36 -3.68 22.29
CA SER A 438 0.81 -3.91 23.13
C SER A 438 1.97 -3.05 22.67
N SER A 439 2.45 -2.19 23.56
CA SER A 439 3.68 -1.42 23.39
C SER A 439 4.91 -2.18 23.90
N GLN A 440 4.76 -3.43 24.34
CA GLN A 440 5.84 -4.15 25.02
C GLN A 440 6.83 -4.74 24.02
N ILE A 441 8.11 -4.49 24.30
CA ILE A 441 9.23 -5.09 23.58
C ILE A 441 9.89 -6.08 24.55
N LEU A 442 10.04 -7.32 24.10
CA LEU A 442 10.66 -8.41 24.84
C LEU A 442 11.94 -8.85 24.13
N THR A 443 12.79 -9.61 24.82
CA THR A 443 13.90 -10.33 24.20
C THR A 443 13.57 -11.80 24.12
N LYS A 444 13.63 -12.39 22.93
CA LYS A 444 13.41 -13.83 22.74
C LYS A 444 14.51 -14.46 21.90
N ASN A 445 14.63 -15.78 21.98
CA ASN A 445 15.48 -16.55 21.07
C ASN A 445 15.24 -16.13 19.60
N CYS A 446 16.33 -15.77 18.93
CA CYS A 446 16.27 -15.34 17.54
C CYS A 446 15.81 -16.48 16.63
N ILE A 447 14.79 -16.22 15.82
CA ILE A 447 14.28 -17.17 14.82
C ILE A 447 14.82 -16.84 13.42
N CYS A 448 15.06 -17.87 12.61
CA CYS A 448 15.51 -17.75 11.21
C CYS A 448 16.77 -16.89 11.00
N ILE A 449 17.79 -16.99 11.86
CA ILE A 449 19.06 -16.24 11.68
C ILE A 449 19.82 -16.69 10.41
N ASN A 450 19.75 -17.98 10.07
CA ASN A 450 20.42 -18.57 8.92
C ASN A 450 19.40 -18.96 7.84
N ASP A 451 19.76 -18.77 6.57
CA ASP A 451 18.93 -18.97 5.37
C ASP A 451 18.69 -20.45 5.02
N ASP A 452 18.65 -21.34 6.02
CA ASP A 452 18.32 -22.73 5.79
C ASP A 452 16.82 -22.84 5.51
N SER A 453 16.49 -23.34 4.32
CA SER A 453 15.15 -23.61 3.76
C SER A 453 14.16 -24.40 4.65
N GLY A 454 14.51 -24.68 5.91
CA GLY A 454 13.69 -25.32 6.93
C GLY A 454 13.11 -24.37 7.99
N CYS A 455 13.34 -23.06 7.95
CA CYS A 455 12.69 -22.15 8.91
C CYS A 455 11.20 -21.97 8.59
N LEU A 456 10.33 -22.59 9.40
CA LEU A 456 8.87 -22.53 9.26
C LEU A 456 8.23 -21.40 10.08
N ASP A 457 9.00 -20.73 10.93
CA ASP A 457 8.54 -19.67 11.81
C ASP A 457 8.64 -18.29 11.14
N ASP A 458 7.73 -17.37 11.50
CA ASP A 458 7.68 -16.01 10.95
C ASP A 458 8.53 -15.02 11.77
N PRO A 459 9.68 -14.53 11.26
CA PRO A 459 10.57 -13.62 11.98
C PRO A 459 10.06 -12.18 12.05
N GLN A 460 8.89 -11.86 11.47
CA GLN A 460 8.38 -10.49 11.38
C GLN A 460 8.20 -9.79 12.72
N SER A 461 7.81 -10.52 13.78
CA SER A 461 7.72 -9.94 15.13
C SER A 461 9.08 -9.53 15.71
N GLN A 462 10.17 -10.05 15.16
CA GLN A 462 11.55 -9.77 15.59
C GLN A 462 12.26 -8.73 14.72
N TRP A 463 11.54 -8.07 13.81
CA TRP A 463 12.15 -7.09 12.92
C TRP A 463 12.32 -5.73 13.60
N PHE A 464 13.57 -5.35 13.89
CA PHE A 464 13.97 -4.04 14.38
C PHE A 464 15.15 -3.52 13.58
N THR A 465 15.07 -2.27 13.15
CA THR A 465 16.13 -1.65 12.34
C THR A 465 16.48 -0.26 12.84
N LEU A 466 17.72 0.16 12.54
CA LEU A 466 18.29 1.45 12.93
C LEU A 466 18.34 2.36 11.70
N ALA A 467 17.48 3.37 11.65
CA ALA A 467 17.52 4.41 10.62
C ALA A 467 18.48 5.54 11.03
N PRO A 468 19.51 5.86 10.23
CA PRO A 468 20.39 6.98 10.53
C PRO A 468 19.64 8.31 10.43
N LYS A 469 19.92 9.21 11.37
CA LYS A 469 19.45 10.59 11.41
C LYS A 469 20.68 11.46 11.66
N ASN A 470 21.14 12.15 10.62
CA ASN A 470 22.22 13.12 10.77
C ASN A 470 21.71 14.28 11.63
N ILE A 471 22.56 14.75 12.54
CA ILE A 471 22.36 16.05 13.19
C ILE A 471 22.60 17.09 12.08
N PRO A 472 21.66 18.01 11.81
CA PRO A 472 21.84 19.05 10.79
C PRO A 472 23.06 19.93 11.08
#